data_AF-A0A1Y1YR20-F1
#
_entry.id   AF-A0A1Y1YR20-F1
#
_cell.length_a   1.000
_cell.length_b   1.000
_cell.length_c   1.000
_cell.angle_alpha   90.00
_cell.angle_beta   90.00
_cell.angle_gamma   90.00
#
_symmetry.space_group_name_H-M   'P 1'
#
loop_
_entity.id
_entity.type
_entity.pdbx_description
1 polymer ?
#
loop_
_entity_poly.entity_id
_entity_poly.type
_entity_poly.pdbx_seq_one_letter_code
_entity_poly.pdbx_strand_id
1 'polypeptide(L)' 'MSDDDPEILEREKQKNLRGETKNNKHHPGWNEKLASHSEASVKADRTPEIPPEQLQKESVEHIKKEHK' A
#
# COMPACT_ATOMS: atom_id res chain seq x y z
N MET A 1 4.27 -3.56 -7.06
CA MET A 1 3.46 -3.14 -8.21
C MET A 1 2.95 -4.40 -8.88
N SER A 2 1.70 -4.42 -9.34
CA SER A 2 1.21 -5.56 -10.11
C SER A 2 1.78 -5.39 -11.51
N ASP A 3 2.78 -6.18 -11.88
CA ASP A 3 3.49 -6.10 -13.18
C ASP A 3 2.58 -6.60 -14.34
N ASP A 4 1.40 -6.00 -14.46
CA ASP A 4 0.34 -6.32 -15.42
C ASP A 4 -0.15 -7.79 -15.42
N ASP A 5 0.15 -8.55 -14.37
CA ASP A 5 -0.39 -9.89 -14.19
C ASP A 5 -1.93 -9.83 -14.01
N PRO A 6 -2.71 -10.38 -14.95
CA PRO A 6 -4.17 -10.25 -14.95
C PRO A 6 -4.81 -10.97 -13.76
N GLU A 7 -4.20 -12.06 -13.25
CA GLU A 7 -4.74 -12.80 -12.11
C GLU A 7 -4.56 -12.00 -10.81
N ILE A 8 -3.41 -11.34 -10.67
CA ILE A 8 -3.13 -10.47 -9.52
C ILE A 8 -4.03 -9.24 -9.56
N LEU A 9 -4.19 -8.60 -10.72
CA LEU A 9 -5.05 -7.45 -10.90
C LEU A 9 -6.51 -7.77 -10.56
N GLU A 10 -7.06 -8.87 -11.06
CA GLU A 10 -8.44 -9.25 -10.77
C GLU A 10 -8.63 -9.60 -9.29
N ARG A 11 -7.68 -10.33 -8.68
CA ARG A 11 -7.73 -10.64 -7.25
C ARG A 11 -7.72 -9.38 -6.38
N GLU A 12 -6.81 -8.46 -6.64
CA GLU A 12 -6.70 -7.23 -5.85
C GLU A 12 -7.86 -6.26 -6.14
N LYS A 13 -8.42 -6.25 -7.35
CA LYS A 13 -9.64 -5.52 -7.71
C LYS A 13 -10.85 -6.04 -6.93
N GLN A 14 -11.05 -7.36 -6.85
CA GLN A 14 -12.14 -7.95 -6.06
C GLN A 14 -12.01 -7.61 -4.57
N LYS A 15 -10.79 -7.62 -4.02
CA LYS A 15 -10.54 -7.15 -2.64
C LYS A 15 -10.88 -5.67 -2.47
N ASN A 16 -10.53 -4.83 -3.44
CA ASN A 16 -10.83 -3.40 -3.41
C ASN A 16 -12.34 -3.14 -3.43
N LEU A 17 -13.08 -3.82 -4.30
CA LEU A 17 -14.53 -3.71 -4.38
C LEU A 17 -15.24 -4.20 -3.10
N ARG A 18 -14.68 -5.19 -2.41
CA ARG A 18 -15.17 -5.67 -1.11
C ARG A 18 -14.73 -4.82 0.08
N GLY A 19 -13.89 -3.80 -0.13
CA GLY A 19 -13.33 -2.98 0.94
C GLY A 19 -12.30 -3.70 1.81
N GLU A 20 -11.76 -4.83 1.35
CA GLU A 20 -10.78 -5.67 2.05
C GLU A 20 -9.32 -5.22 1.79
N THR A 21 -9.14 -4.04 1.21
CA THR A 21 -7.80 -3.49 0.94
C THR A 21 -7.10 -3.14 2.24
N LYS A 22 -5.79 -3.45 2.31
CA LYS A 22 -4.95 -3.00 3.42
C LYS A 22 -5.09 -1.47 3.53
N ASN A 23 -5.59 -1.01 4.66
CA ASN A 23 -5.87 0.41 4.85
C ASN A 23 -4.54 1.14 5.02
N ASN A 24 -4.20 2.02 4.07
CA ASN A 24 -3.05 2.89 4.22
C ASN A 24 -3.41 3.99 5.23
N LYS A 25 -2.57 4.15 6.28
CA LYS A 25 -2.79 5.08 7.39
C LYS A 25 -2.84 6.55 6.94
N HIS A 26 -2.11 6.88 5.88
CA HIS A 26 -2.03 8.24 5.33
C HIS A 26 -3.02 8.48 4.20
N HIS A 27 -3.41 7.41 3.48
CA HIS A 27 -4.32 7.50 2.34
C HIS A 27 -5.41 6.41 2.45
N PRO A 28 -6.47 6.65 3.24
CA PRO A 28 -7.54 5.67 3.42
C PRO A 28 -8.17 5.25 2.09
N GLY A 29 -8.37 3.94 1.91
CA GLY A 29 -8.94 3.37 0.67
C GLY A 29 -8.00 3.36 -0.53
N TRP A 30 -6.75 3.80 -0.39
CA TRP A 30 -5.75 3.68 -1.44
C TRP A 30 -5.22 2.24 -1.53
N ASN A 31 -5.26 1.64 -2.72
CA ASN A 31 -4.72 0.30 -2.96
C ASN A 31 -3.38 0.38 -3.70
N GLU A 32 -2.29 0.29 -2.95
CA GLU A 32 -0.91 0.34 -3.45
C GLU A 32 -0.60 -0.73 -4.51
N LYS A 33 -1.31 -1.87 -4.50
CA LYS A 33 -1.09 -2.94 -5.48
C LYS A 33 -1.76 -2.65 -6.83
N LEU A 34 -2.83 -1.86 -6.84
CA LEU A 34 -3.52 -1.44 -8.06
C LEU A 34 -3.13 -0.04 -8.52
N ALA A 35 -2.47 0.74 -7.65
CA ALA A 35 -2.08 2.11 -7.95
C ALA A 35 -1.08 2.17 -9.11
N SER A 36 -1.26 3.17 -9.97
CA SER A 36 -0.27 3.49 -11.00
C SER A 36 1.01 4.06 -10.38
N HIS A 37 2.11 4.01 -11.12
CA HIS A 37 3.38 4.60 -10.69
C HIS A 37 3.23 6.09 -10.35
N SER A 38 2.56 6.86 -11.22
CA SER A 38 2.31 8.28 -11.00
C SER A 38 1.44 8.55 -9.78
N GLU A 39 0.44 7.72 -9.53
CA GLU A 39 -0.40 7.85 -8.33
C GLU A 39 0.42 7.58 -7.06
N ALA A 40 1.26 6.54 -7.07
CA ALA A 40 2.16 6.25 -5.94
C ALA A 40 3.14 7.40 -5.66
N SER A 41 3.72 8.02 -6.69
CA SER A 41 4.59 9.19 -6.54
C SER A 41 3.86 10.37 -5.89
N VAL A 42 2.68 10.73 -6.39
CA VAL A 42 1.89 11.84 -5.84
C VAL A 42 1.48 11.58 -4.39
N LYS A 43 1.19 10.33 -4.04
CA LYS A 43 0.83 9.93 -2.68
C LYS A 43 2.03 9.98 -1.74
N ALA A 44 3.21 9.56 -2.21
CA ALA A 44 4.45 9.70 -1.46
C ALA A 44 4.76 11.18 -1.18
N ASP A 45 4.69 12.04 -2.19
CA ASP A 45 4.98 13.47 -2.05
C ASP A 45 4.02 14.19 -1.10
N ARG A 46 2.75 13.75 -1.05
CA ARG A 46 1.73 14.31 -0.16
C ARG A 46 1.72 13.72 1.24
N THR A 47 2.56 12.72 1.52
CA THR A 47 2.67 12.13 2.86
C THR A 47 3.44 13.11 3.75
N PRO A 48 2.96 13.39 4.97
CA PRO A 48 3.66 14.29 5.89
C PRO A 48 5.06 13.77 6.20
N GLU A 49 6.00 14.68 6.50
CA GLU A 49 7.33 14.27 6.96
C GLU A 49 7.22 13.49 8.27
N ILE A 50 7.69 12.25 8.24
CA ILE A 50 7.76 11.36 9.40
C ILE A 50 9.25 11.16 9.71
N PRO A 51 9.66 11.22 10.99
CA PRO A 51 11.04 10.93 11.36
C PRO A 51 11.50 9.56 10.83
N PRO A 52 12.71 9.44 10.26
CA PRO A 52 13.22 8.18 9.71
C PRO A 52 13.17 7.00 10.70
N GLU A 53 13.38 7.29 11.98
CA GLU A 53 13.31 6.31 13.07
C GLU A 53 11.92 5.67 13.21
N GLN A 54 10.87 6.47 13.02
CA GLN A 54 9.50 5.98 13.09
C GLN A 54 9.16 5.15 11.85
N LEU A 55 9.59 5.59 10.66
CA LEU A 55 9.43 4.81 9.43
C LEU A 55 10.09 3.43 9.53
N GLN A 56 11.30 3.37 10.11
CA GLN A 56 12.01 2.11 10.32
C GLN A 56 11.24 1.19 11.28
N LYS A 57 10.76 1.72 12.40
CA LYS A 57 9.97 0.94 13.38
C LYS A 57 8.72 0.37 12.74
N GLU A 58 7.94 1.19 12.03
CA GLU A 58 6.71 0.77 11.36
C GLU A 58 7.00 -0.31 10.29
N SER A 59 8.10 -0.18 9.54
CA SER A 59 8.52 -1.17 8.54
C SER A 59 8.89 -2.52 9.18
N VAL A 60 9.65 -2.51 10.27
CA VAL A 60 10.02 -3.74 10.99
C VAL A 60 8.79 -4.42 11.59
N GLU A 61 7.87 -3.66 12.16
CA GLU A 61 6.60 -4.21 12.67
C GLU A 61 5.75 -4.83 11.56
N HIS A 62 5.71 -4.21 10.38
CA HIS A 62 4.99 -4.74 9.23
C HIS A 62 5.55 -6.10 8.80
N ILE A 63 6.86 -6.19 8.61
CA ILE A 63 7.54 -7.45 8.22
C ILE A 63 7.29 -8.54 9.27
N LYS A 64 7.39 -8.20 10.56
CA LYS A 64 7.12 -9.14 11.65
C LYS A 64 5.67 -9.66 11.66
N LYS A 65 4.70 -8.86 11.24
CA LYS A 65 3.28 -9.26 11.17
C LYS A 65 3.01 -10.16 9.96
N GLU A 66 3.66 -9.91 8.82
CA GLU A 66 3.48 -10.72 7.61
C GLU A 66 4.18 -12.09 7.68
N HIS A 67 5.30 -12.20 8.43
CA HIS A 67 6.09 -13.42 8.58
C HIS A 67 5.83 -14.22 9.87
N LYS A 68 4.71 -13.97 10.56
CA LYS A 68 4.30 -14.70 11.75
C LYS A 68 3.19 -15.70 11.43
#